data_AF-A0A927LG58-F1
#
_entry.id   AF-A0A927LG58-F1
#
_cell.length_a   1.000
_cell.length_b   1.000
_cell.length_c   1.000
_cell.angle_alpha   90.00
_cell.angle_beta   90.00
_cell.angle_gamma   90.00
#
_symmetry.space_group_name_H-M   'P 1'
#
loop_
_entity.id
_entity.type
_entity.pdbx_description
1 polymer ?
#
loop_
_entity_poly.entity_id
_entity_poly.type
_entity_poly.pdbx_seq_one_letter_code
_entity_poly.pdbx_strand_id
1 'polypeptide(L)'
;MKKILPVLKVLFSLILGGMMIFGGIKKFDKPAPSPTEIIETVKKGEEVAPNTEILKIKNYVFGMKQTNYFWEFLGFVEILAGVLLISQFFSLLGAIVALPVTINIFLFHLFLEPNEIGELFQMLGLLIINLAIIGFSYKLWKPILINRNILRLS
;
A
#
# COMPACT_ATOMS: atom_id res chain seq x y z
N MET A 1 -23.12 12.85 -18.22
CA MET A 1 -22.52 11.55 -17.79
C MET A 1 -21.17 11.22 -18.45
N LYS A 2 -20.95 11.37 -19.78
CA LYS A 2 -19.67 10.99 -20.45
C LYS A 2 -18.38 11.64 -19.90
N LYS A 3 -18.47 12.79 -19.21
CA LYS A 3 -17.33 13.51 -18.63
C LYS A 3 -17.04 13.20 -17.15
N ILE A 4 -17.91 12.46 -16.45
CA ILE A 4 -17.76 12.21 -14.99
C ILE A 4 -16.70 11.15 -14.71
N LEU A 5 -16.67 10.07 -15.50
CA LEU A 5 -15.75 8.96 -15.28
C LEU A 5 -14.26 9.34 -15.37
N PRO A 6 -13.82 10.16 -16.36
CA PRO A 6 -12.45 10.65 -16.39
C PRO A 6 -12.09 11.54 -15.19
N VAL A 7 -13.01 12.41 -14.76
CA VAL A 7 -12.81 13.30 -13.60
C VAL A 7 -12.66 12.48 -12.31
N LEU A 8 -13.53 11.48 -12.11
CA LEU A 8 -13.41 10.56 -10.97
C LEU A 8 -12.10 9.78 -10.98
N LYS A 9 -11.67 9.28 -12.14
CA LYS A 9 -10.39 8.59 -12.27
C LYS A 9 -9.21 9.49 -11.86
N VAL A 10 -9.20 10.74 -12.31
CA VAL A 10 -8.15 11.71 -11.96
C VAL A 10 -8.17 11.99 -10.45
N LEU A 11 -9.34 12.30 -9.90
CA LEU A 11 -9.51 12.56 -8.46
C LEU A 11 -9.00 11.38 -7.62
N PHE A 12 -9.43 10.17 -7.95
CA PHE A 12 -9.02 8.93 -7.28
C PHE A 12 -7.52 8.69 -7.40
N SER A 13 -6.93 8.94 -8.57
CA SER A 13 -5.48 8.80 -8.79
C SER A 13 -4.69 9.81 -7.97
N LEU A 14 -5.19 11.04 -7.80
CA LEU A 14 -4.56 12.05 -6.95
C LEU A 14 -4.65 11.68 -5.46
N ILE A 15 -5.81 11.22 -4.99
CA ILE A 15 -6.01 10.80 -3.59
C ILE A 15 -5.08 9.62 -3.27
N LEU A 16 -5.16 8.54 -4.05
CA LEU A 16 -4.35 7.35 -3.81
C LEU A 16 -2.86 7.65 -3.99
N GLY A 17 -2.50 8.36 -5.05
CA GLY A 17 -1.10 8.68 -5.35
C GLY A 17 -0.47 9.58 -4.29
N GLY A 18 -1.19 10.59 -3.81
CA GLY A 18 -0.75 11.44 -2.71
C GLY A 18 -0.55 10.66 -1.42
N MET A 19 -1.50 9.77 -1.06
CA MET A 19 -1.38 8.92 0.11
C MET A 19 -0.20 7.94 0.03
N MET A 20 0.07 7.37 -1.15
CA MET A 20 1.23 6.48 -1.35
C MET A 20 2.55 7.24 -1.21
N ILE A 21 2.68 8.43 -1.80
CA ILE A 21 3.89 9.25 -1.62
C ILE A 21 4.09 9.63 -0.15
N PHE A 22 3.03 10.09 0.51
CA PHE A 22 3.09 10.47 1.92
C PHE A 22 3.50 9.28 2.80
N GLY A 23 2.85 8.13 2.63
CA GLY A 23 3.15 6.89 3.35
C GLY A 23 4.57 6.40 3.10
N GLY A 24 5.06 6.53 1.87
CA GLY A 24 6.40 6.11 1.47
C GLY A 24 7.49 7.00 2.04
N ILE A 25 7.34 8.33 1.98
CA ILE A 25 8.30 9.28 2.59
C ILE A 25 8.40 9.03 4.10
N LYS A 26 7.27 8.87 4.78
CA LYS A 26 7.22 8.62 6.24
C LYS A 26 7.99 7.36 6.66
N LYS A 27 8.24 6.41 5.75
CA LYS A 27 9.05 5.21 6.05
C LYS A 27 10.54 5.52 6.20
N PHE A 28 11.02 6.64 5.67
CA PHE A 28 12.41 7.08 5.73
C PHE A 28 12.68 8.15 6.81
N ASP A 29 11.64 8.67 7.49
CA ASP A 29 11.78 9.73 8.51
C ASP A 29 12.61 9.30 9.73
N LYS A 30 12.60 8.01 10.06
CA LYS A 30 13.29 7.47 11.24
C LYS A 30 14.33 6.44 10.81
N PRO A 31 15.55 6.48 11.37
CA PRO A 31 16.54 5.46 11.11
C PRO A 31 16.02 4.08 11.55
N ALA A 32 16.49 3.04 10.89
CA ALA A 32 16.18 1.68 11.30
C ALA A 32 16.70 1.43 12.73
N PRO A 33 15.95 0.66 13.54
CA PRO A 33 16.38 0.28 14.86
C PRO A 33 17.56 -0.70 14.79
N SER A 34 18.33 -0.79 15.87
CA SER A 34 19.39 -1.80 15.97
C SER A 34 18.77 -3.22 15.97
N PRO A 35 19.39 -4.23 15.32
CA PRO A 35 18.91 -5.62 15.38
C PRO A 35 18.77 -6.18 16.80
N THR A 36 19.48 -5.60 17.78
CA THR A 36 19.44 -6.02 19.18
C THR A 36 18.56 -5.16 20.07
N GLU A 37 17.93 -4.10 19.54
CA GLU A 37 17.24 -3.07 20.35
C GLU A 37 16.17 -3.67 21.27
N ILE A 38 15.27 -4.52 20.75
CA ILE A 38 14.23 -5.18 21.56
C ILE A 38 14.85 -6.09 22.63
N ILE A 39 15.92 -6.82 22.29
CA ILE A 39 16.60 -7.73 23.23
C ILE A 39 17.21 -6.91 24.38
N GLU A 40 17.79 -5.75 24.06
CA GLU A 40 18.39 -4.86 25.05
C GLU A 40 17.35 -4.23 25.96
N THR A 41 16.22 -3.78 25.42
CA THR A 41 15.08 -3.27 26.22
C THR A 41 14.58 -4.33 27.21
N VAL A 42 14.40 -5.57 26.75
CA VAL A 42 14.00 -6.70 27.63
C VAL A 42 15.06 -6.98 28.70
N LYS A 43 16.35 -6.98 28.34
CA LYS A 43 17.46 -7.18 29.30
C LYS A 43 17.53 -6.07 30.36
N LYS A 44 17.13 -4.85 30.02
CA LYS A 44 17.04 -3.71 30.96
C LYS A 44 15.81 -3.76 31.87
N GLY A 45 14.91 -4.72 31.66
CA GLY A 45 13.64 -4.82 32.39
C GLY A 45 12.63 -3.76 31.98
N GLU A 46 12.83 -3.11 30.82
CA GLU A 46 11.92 -2.11 30.28
C GLU A 46 10.75 -2.77 29.54
N GLU A 47 9.57 -2.15 29.63
CA GLU A 47 8.37 -2.65 28.97
C GLU A 47 8.41 -2.36 27.46
N VAL A 48 8.38 -3.42 26.65
CA VAL A 48 8.40 -3.31 25.18
C VAL A 48 7.03 -2.88 24.64
N ALA A 49 5.94 -3.36 25.23
CA ALA A 49 4.56 -3.03 24.83
C ALA A 49 3.59 -3.26 25.99
N PRO A 50 2.52 -2.44 26.09
CA PRO A 50 1.55 -2.51 27.19
C PRO A 50 0.64 -3.75 27.16
N ASN A 51 0.57 -4.43 26.02
CA ASN A 51 -0.20 -5.66 25.86
C ASN A 51 0.32 -6.49 24.68
N THR A 52 -0.18 -7.72 24.56
CA THR A 52 0.21 -8.69 23.53
C THR A 52 -0.15 -8.25 22.12
N GLU A 53 -1.22 -7.48 21.94
CA GLU A 53 -1.65 -6.99 20.62
C GLU A 53 -0.65 -5.97 20.07
N ILE A 54 -0.31 -4.96 20.88
CA ILE A 54 0.69 -3.95 20.54
C ILE A 54 2.08 -4.58 20.38
N LEU A 55 2.40 -5.62 21.16
CA LEU A 55 3.65 -6.37 21.01
C LEU A 55 3.77 -7.03 19.63
N LYS A 56 2.69 -7.64 19.12
CA LYS A 56 2.69 -8.26 17.77
C LYS A 56 2.96 -7.23 16.69
N ILE A 57 2.30 -6.08 16.76
CA ILE A 57 2.50 -4.96 15.81
C ILE A 57 3.95 -4.48 15.86
N LYS A 58 4.47 -4.20 17.08
CA LYS A 58 5.85 -3.75 17.26
C LYS A 58 6.86 -4.75 16.71
N ASN A 59 6.69 -6.04 16.98
CA ASN A 59 7.58 -7.08 16.49
C ASN A 59 7.55 -7.21 14.96
N TYR A 60 6.37 -7.12 14.35
CA TYR A 60 6.23 -7.15 12.90
C TYR A 60 6.96 -5.96 12.24
N VAL A 61 6.69 -4.74 12.71
CA VAL A 61 7.33 -3.52 12.20
C VAL A 61 8.84 -3.53 12.44
N PHE A 62 9.29 -3.91 13.64
CA PHE A 62 10.70 -4.05 13.97
C PHE A 62 11.39 -5.05 13.05
N GLY A 63 10.78 -6.23 12.84
CA GLY A 63 11.29 -7.28 11.98
C GLY A 63 11.55 -6.82 10.55
N MET A 64 10.64 -6.02 9.99
CA MET A 64 10.80 -5.43 8.65
C MET A 64 11.86 -4.32 8.61
N LYS A 65 11.97 -3.52 9.67
CA LYS A 65 12.89 -2.38 9.73
C LYS A 65 14.34 -2.77 10.02
N GLN A 66 14.58 -3.71 10.93
CA GLN A 66 15.92 -4.06 11.42
C GLN A 66 16.88 -4.57 10.33
N THR A 67 16.34 -5.01 9.18
CA THR A 67 17.13 -5.53 8.06
C THR A 67 17.57 -4.46 7.06
N ASN A 68 17.09 -3.21 7.18
CA ASN A 68 17.30 -2.14 6.19
C ASN A 68 16.93 -2.54 4.75
N TYR A 69 15.98 -3.48 4.60
CA TYR A 69 15.59 -3.99 3.29
C TYR A 69 14.10 -3.79 3.02
N PHE A 70 13.25 -4.60 3.64
CA PHE A 70 11.85 -4.66 3.22
C PHE A 70 11.08 -3.37 3.51
N TRP A 71 11.34 -2.72 4.66
CA TRP A 71 10.68 -1.46 5.01
C TRP A 71 11.02 -0.32 4.04
N GLU A 72 12.29 -0.22 3.64
CA GLU A 72 12.77 0.78 2.68
C GLU A 72 12.29 0.48 1.26
N PHE A 73 12.36 -0.80 0.86
CA PHE A 73 11.82 -1.27 -0.41
C PHE A 73 10.32 -0.95 -0.54
N LEU A 74 9.53 -1.21 0.51
CA LEU A 74 8.12 -0.87 0.55
C LEU A 74 7.92 0.65 0.39
N GLY A 75 8.71 1.47 1.09
CA GLY A 75 8.68 2.93 0.94
C GLY A 75 8.98 3.40 -0.48
N PHE A 76 9.99 2.80 -1.13
CA PHE A 76 10.33 3.11 -2.52
C PHE A 76 9.21 2.73 -3.48
N VAL A 77 8.61 1.53 -3.31
CA VAL A 77 7.50 1.07 -4.16
C VAL A 77 6.27 1.96 -4.00
N GLU A 78 5.97 2.42 -2.79
CA GLU A 78 4.87 3.37 -2.54
C GLU A 78 5.12 4.71 -3.24
N ILE A 79 6.33 5.28 -3.12
CA ILE A 79 6.68 6.54 -3.80
C ILE A 79 6.58 6.35 -5.33
N LEU A 80 7.14 5.27 -5.86
CA LEU A 80 7.07 4.97 -7.30
C LEU A 80 5.61 4.86 -7.77
N ALA A 81 4.80 4.08 -7.08
CA ALA A 81 3.39 3.92 -7.40
C ALA A 81 2.63 5.25 -7.34
N GLY A 82 2.90 6.06 -6.32
CA GLY A 82 2.26 7.36 -6.16
C GLY A 82 2.66 8.36 -7.24
N VAL A 83 3.93 8.40 -7.66
CA VAL A 83 4.39 9.23 -8.79
C VAL A 83 3.69 8.81 -10.09
N LEU A 84 3.62 7.49 -10.36
CA LEU A 84 2.93 6.97 -11.54
C LEU A 84 1.43 7.32 -11.52
N LEU A 85 0.77 7.25 -10.36
CA LEU A 85 -0.63 7.64 -10.19
C LEU A 85 -0.85 9.14 -10.43
N ILE A 86 -0.04 10.00 -9.82
CA ILE A 86 -0.16 11.46 -9.97
C ILE A 86 0.09 11.90 -11.41
N SER A 87 0.98 11.23 -12.14
CA SER A 87 1.31 11.57 -13.54
C SER A 87 0.10 11.56 -14.49
N GLN A 88 -1.00 10.88 -14.12
CA GLN A 88 -2.20 10.59 -14.92
C GLN A 88 -1.95 9.74 -16.18
N PHE A 89 -0.80 9.91 -16.84
CA PHE A 89 -0.40 9.15 -18.01
C PHE A 89 -0.14 7.68 -17.67
N PHE A 90 0.58 7.42 -16.56
CA PHE A 90 0.89 6.07 -16.10
C PHE A 90 -0.06 5.56 -15.02
N SER A 91 -1.24 6.16 -14.86
CA SER A 91 -2.11 5.90 -13.70
C SER A 91 -2.55 4.44 -13.58
N LEU A 92 -2.73 3.73 -14.70
CA LEU A 92 -3.06 2.29 -14.68
C LEU A 92 -1.88 1.46 -14.16
N LEU A 93 -0.66 1.75 -14.64
CA LEU A 93 0.54 1.06 -14.18
C LEU A 93 0.77 1.35 -12.69
N GLY A 94 0.63 2.61 -12.27
CA GLY A 94 0.70 3.01 -10.87
C GLY A 94 -0.31 2.27 -9.99
N ALA A 95 -1.56 2.13 -10.44
CA ALA A 95 -2.59 1.38 -9.73
C ALA A 95 -2.26 -0.12 -9.62
N ILE A 96 -1.74 -0.73 -10.70
CA ILE A 96 -1.30 -2.13 -10.69
C ILE A 96 -0.14 -2.35 -9.73
N VAL A 97 0.86 -1.46 -9.71
CA VAL A 97 1.98 -1.53 -8.75
C VAL A 97 1.50 -1.29 -7.32
N ALA A 98 0.57 -0.35 -7.12
CA ALA A 98 -0.02 -0.07 -5.80
C ALA A 98 -0.91 -1.21 -5.29
N LEU A 99 -1.48 -2.06 -6.16
CA LEU A 99 -2.45 -3.09 -5.76
C LEU A 99 -1.92 -4.03 -4.67
N PRO A 100 -0.80 -4.75 -4.85
CA PRO A 100 -0.26 -5.61 -3.79
C PRO A 100 0.10 -4.85 -2.50
N VAL A 101 0.45 -3.57 -2.62
CA VAL A 101 0.77 -2.71 -1.47
C VAL A 101 -0.50 -2.34 -0.70
N THR A 102 -1.52 -1.81 -1.37
CA THR A 102 -2.81 -1.48 -0.76
C THR A 102 -3.51 -2.69 -0.15
N ILE A 103 -3.38 -3.88 -0.76
CA ILE A 103 -3.85 -5.13 -0.18
C ILE A 103 -3.09 -5.43 1.12
N ASN A 104 -1.76 -5.40 1.11
CA ASN A 104 -0.97 -5.66 2.33
C ASN A 104 -1.28 -4.66 3.44
N ILE A 105 -1.40 -3.36 3.13
CA ILE A 105 -1.74 -2.33 4.12
C ILE A 105 -3.12 -2.60 4.71
N PHE A 106 -4.12 -2.92 3.89
CA PHE A 106 -5.45 -3.28 4.39
C PHE A 106 -5.41 -4.54 5.27
N LEU A 107 -4.73 -5.60 4.83
CA LEU A 107 -4.62 -6.84 5.60
C LEU A 107 -3.85 -6.66 6.90
N PHE A 108 -2.84 -5.78 6.92
CA PHE A 108 -2.13 -5.39 8.14
C PHE A 108 -3.11 -4.81 9.16
N HIS A 109 -3.93 -3.82 8.79
CA HIS A 109 -4.91 -3.25 9.73
C HIS A 109 -6.01 -4.25 10.09
N LEU A 110 -6.44 -5.09 9.14
CA LEU A 110 -7.49 -6.08 9.40
C LEU A 110 -7.05 -7.16 10.41
N PHE A 111 -5.79 -7.60 10.36
CA PHE A 111 -5.31 -8.71 11.19
C PHE A 111 -4.49 -8.28 12.41
N LEU A 112 -3.77 -7.16 12.32
CA LEU A 112 -2.88 -6.68 13.38
C LEU A 112 -3.47 -5.50 14.17
N GLU A 113 -4.34 -4.68 13.55
CA GLU A 113 -4.97 -3.50 14.19
C GLU A 113 -6.51 -3.44 14.02
N PRO A 114 -7.26 -4.55 14.23
CA PRO A 114 -8.71 -4.57 13.97
C PRO A 114 -9.51 -3.63 14.88
N ASN A 115 -8.95 -3.27 16.04
CA ASN A 115 -9.55 -2.35 17.01
C ASN A 115 -9.47 -0.89 16.54
N GLU A 116 -8.54 -0.56 15.63
CA GLU A 116 -8.39 0.78 15.03
C GLU A 116 -9.34 0.95 13.84
N ILE A 117 -10.64 0.95 14.15
CA ILE A 117 -11.73 0.94 13.16
C ILE A 117 -11.58 2.07 12.13
N GLY A 118 -11.17 3.26 12.57
CA GLY A 118 -10.98 4.41 11.70
C GLY A 118 -9.92 4.17 10.61
N GLU A 119 -8.75 3.66 11.01
CA GLU A 119 -7.66 3.36 10.08
C GLU A 119 -8.02 2.19 9.17
N LEU A 120 -8.67 1.15 9.71
CA LEU A 120 -9.15 0.01 8.92
C LEU A 120 -10.08 0.43 7.77
N PHE A 121 -11.07 1.30 8.05
CA PHE A 121 -11.97 1.81 7.01
C PHE A 121 -11.26 2.73 6.03
N GLN A 122 -10.30 3.53 6.49
CA GLN A 122 -9.49 4.37 5.60
C GLN A 122 -8.70 3.50 4.61
N MET A 123 -8.03 2.45 5.08
CA MET A 123 -7.24 1.56 4.22
C MET A 123 -8.12 0.73 3.28
N LEU A 124 -9.30 0.29 3.74
CA LEU A 124 -10.30 -0.32 2.87
C LEU A 124 -10.75 0.65 1.76
N GLY A 125 -10.99 1.91 2.11
CA GLY A 125 -11.33 2.97 1.15
C GLY A 125 -10.25 3.17 0.08
N LEU A 126 -8.97 3.20 0.49
CA LEU A 126 -7.85 3.30 -0.46
C LEU A 126 -7.74 2.07 -1.37
N LEU A 127 -7.98 0.87 -0.84
CA LEU A 127 -8.03 -0.35 -1.66
C LEU A 127 -9.18 -0.29 -2.69
N ILE A 128 -10.37 0.15 -2.28
CA ILE A 128 -11.51 0.33 -3.19
C ILE A 128 -11.18 1.37 -4.27
N ILE A 129 -10.57 2.50 -3.90
CA ILE A 129 -10.11 3.52 -4.85
C ILE A 129 -9.14 2.91 -5.87
N ASN A 130 -8.19 2.11 -5.41
CA ASN A 130 -7.23 1.45 -6.29
C ASN A 130 -7.93 0.52 -7.31
N LEU A 131 -8.80 -0.36 -6.82
CA LEU A 131 -9.62 -1.23 -7.65
C LEU A 131 -10.50 -0.45 -8.64
N ALA A 132 -11.04 0.70 -8.21
CA ALA A 132 -11.82 1.58 -9.08
C ALA A 132 -10.97 2.17 -10.21
N ILE A 133 -9.74 2.63 -9.96
CA ILE A 133 -8.84 3.15 -11.01
C ILE A 133 -8.52 2.07 -12.05
N ILE A 134 -8.27 0.84 -11.60
CA ILE A 134 -8.07 -0.33 -12.48
C ILE A 134 -9.34 -0.61 -13.28
N GLY A 135 -10.50 -0.65 -12.62
CA GLY A 135 -11.80 -0.86 -13.25
C GLY A 135 -12.16 0.21 -14.30
N PHE A 136 -11.90 1.48 -14.01
CA PHE A 136 -12.10 2.59 -14.95
C PHE A 136 -11.20 2.47 -16.18
N SER A 137 -10.07 1.79 -16.03
CA SER A 137 -9.11 1.52 -17.10
C SER A 137 -9.36 0.19 -17.82
N TYR A 138 -10.51 -0.46 -17.61
CA TYR A 138 -10.89 -1.76 -18.21
C TYR A 138 -10.63 -1.84 -19.71
N LYS A 139 -10.96 -0.78 -20.46
CA LYS A 139 -10.76 -0.74 -21.92
C LYS A 139 -9.29 -0.92 -22.33
N LEU A 140 -8.35 -0.53 -21.47
CA LEU A 140 -6.91 -0.60 -21.74
C LEU A 140 -6.35 -2.00 -21.49
N TRP A 141 -6.76 -2.66 -20.40
CA TRP A 141 -6.22 -3.97 -20.04
C TRP A 141 -7.07 -5.17 -20.51
N LYS A 142 -8.33 -4.97 -20.90
CA LYS A 142 -9.19 -6.03 -21.43
C LYS A 142 -8.53 -6.87 -22.56
N PRO A 143 -7.83 -6.27 -23.54
CA PRO A 143 -7.18 -7.05 -24.60
C PRO A 143 -6.10 -8.01 -24.08
N ILE A 144 -5.50 -7.71 -22.93
CA ILE A 144 -4.49 -8.57 -22.29
C ILE A 144 -5.15 -9.85 -21.75
N LEU A 145 -6.35 -9.74 -21.18
CA LEU A 145 -7.05 -10.91 -20.62
C LEU A 145 -7.79 -11.72 -21.69
N ILE A 146 -8.32 -11.07 -22.73
CA ILE A 146 -9.12 -11.73 -23.76
C ILE A 146 -8.46 -11.49 -25.11
N ASN A 147 -7.61 -12.43 -25.51
CA ASN A 147 -7.07 -12.46 -26.86
C ASN A 147 -8.09 -13.09 -27.81
N ARG A 148 -8.84 -12.24 -28.53
CA ARG A 148 -9.82 -12.68 -29.54
C ARG A 148 -9.20 -13.42 -30.72
N ASN A 149 -7.87 -13.36 -30.91
CA ASN A 149 -7.19 -14.11 -31.96
C ASN A 149 -7.00 -15.59 -31.60
N ILE A 150 -7.05 -15.96 -30.31
CA ILE A 150 -7.01 -17.37 -29.88
C ILE A 150 -8.34 -18.08 -30.22
N LEU A 151 -9.46 -17.35 -30.17
CA LEU A 151 -10.80 -17.87 -30.53
C LEU A 151 -11.06 -17.91 -32.04
N ARG A 152 -10.09 -17.52 -32.88
CA ARG A 152 -10.19 -17.55 -34.36
C ARG A 152 -9.43 -18.72 -35.00
N LEU A 153 -9.05 -19.72 -34.21
CA LEU A 153 -8.57 -21.02 -34.71
C LEU A 153 -9.77 -21.98 -34.91
N SER A 154 -10.62 -21.67 -35.89
CA SER A 154 -11.45 -22.58 -36.69
C SER A 154 -12.19 -21.78 -37.75
#